data_AF-A0A8T4Q6M3-F1
#
_entry.id   AF-A0A8T4Q6M3-F1
#
_cell.length_a   1.000
_cell.length_b   1.000
_cell.length_c   1.000
_cell.angle_alpha   90.00
_cell.angle_beta   90.00
_cell.angle_gamma   90.00
#
_symmetry.space_group_name_H-M   'P 1'
#
loop_
_entity.id
_entity.type
_entity.pdbx_description
1 polymer ?
#
loop_
_entity_poly.entity_id
_entity_poly.type
_entity_poly.pdbx_seq_one_letter_code
_entity_poly.pdbx_strand_id
1 'polypeptide(L)' 'MIKEDNQVTRWANYVKSNPGWKEAHNEFIDAQISKRMRMIRKLAQAPNGKRKLMSLFGINSVAEYKRLFG' A
#
# COMPACT_ATOMS: atom_id res chain seq x y z
N MET A 1 12.33 -24.28 -9.46
CA MET A 1 11.98 -22.95 -10.01
C MET A 1 10.51 -22.70 -9.68
N ILE A 2 10.24 -21.81 -8.71
CA ILE A 2 8.89 -21.64 -8.17
C ILE A 2 8.08 -20.76 -9.14
N LYS A 3 6.87 -21.25 -9.43
CA LYS A 3 5.86 -20.79 -10.38
C LYS A 3 5.31 -19.37 -10.11
N GLU A 4 6.08 -18.31 -10.33
CA GLU A 4 5.57 -16.93 -10.22
C GLU A 4 4.51 -16.63 -11.30
N ASP A 5 4.74 -17.08 -12.54
CA ASP A 5 3.80 -16.92 -13.66
C ASP A 5 2.41 -17.51 -13.36
N ASN A 6 2.35 -18.60 -12.59
CA ASN A 6 1.11 -19.31 -12.33
C ASN A 6 0.14 -18.48 -11.45
N GLN A 7 0.65 -17.71 -10.49
CA GLN A 7 -0.22 -16.91 -9.63
C GLN A 7 -0.81 -15.70 -10.37
N VAL A 8 0.01 -15.02 -11.18
CA VAL A 8 -0.44 -13.88 -11.98
C VAL A 8 -1.48 -14.35 -13.00
N THR A 9 -1.24 -15.46 -13.71
CA THR A 9 -2.22 -16.00 -14.66
C THR A 9 -3.52 -16.44 -13.97
N ARG A 10 -3.43 -17.12 -12.81
CA ARG A 10 -4.63 -17.51 -12.05
C ARG A 10 -5.44 -16.32 -11.59
N TRP A 11 -4.77 -15.28 -11.09
CA TRP A 11 -5.43 -14.05 -10.68
C TRP A 11 -6.07 -13.32 -11.86
N ALA A 12 -5.35 -13.19 -12.97
CA ALA A 12 -5.87 -12.57 -14.18
C ALA A 12 -7.11 -13.31 -14.71
N ASN A 13 -7.10 -14.64 -14.69
CA ASN A 13 -8.27 -15.45 -15.09
C ASN A 13 -9.45 -15.26 -14.12
N TYR A 14 -9.20 -15.25 -12.82
CA TYR A 14 -10.22 -14.99 -11.80
C TYR A 14 -10.87 -13.62 -11.97
N VAL A 15 -10.07 -12.57 -12.18
CA VAL A 15 -10.55 -11.20 -12.42
C VAL A 15 -11.42 -11.13 -13.68
N LYS A 16 -11.00 -11.80 -14.77
CA LYS A 16 -11.77 -11.84 -16.03
C LYS A 16 -13.12 -12.54 -15.86
N SER A 17 -13.17 -13.63 -15.08
CA SER A 17 -14.40 -14.41 -14.90
C SER A 17 -15.32 -13.89 -13.80
N ASN A 18 -14.88 -12.94 -12.97
CA ASN A 18 -15.65 -12.43 -11.83
C ASN A 18 -15.70 -10.90 -11.84
N PRO A 19 -16.61 -10.25 -12.58
CA PRO A 19 -16.65 -8.79 -12.69
C PRO A 19 -16.77 -8.03 -11.35
N GLY A 20 -17.40 -8.64 -10.34
CA GLY A 20 -17.54 -8.11 -8.98
C GLY A 20 -16.38 -8.46 -8.03
N TRP A 21 -15.22 -8.88 -8.56
CA TRP A 21 -14.07 -9.26 -7.74
C TRP A 21 -13.57 -8.10 -6.87
N LYS A 22 -13.74 -6.86 -7.34
CA LYS A 22 -13.25 -5.67 -6.61
C LYS A 22 -13.98 -5.53 -5.29
N GLU A 23 -15.30 -5.57 -5.32
CA GLU A 23 -16.16 -5.43 -4.15
C GLU A 23 -15.83 -6.48 -3.08
N ALA A 24 -15.61 -7.73 -3.51
CA ALA A 24 -15.22 -8.83 -2.63
C ALA A 24 -13.84 -8.64 -1.96
N HIS A 25 -12.95 -7.83 -2.54
CA HIS A 25 -11.60 -7.60 -2.03
C HIS A 25 -11.40 -6.19 -1.48
N ASN A 26 -12.34 -5.28 -1.70
CA ASN A 26 -12.25 -3.88 -1.27
C ASN A 26 -12.04 -3.79 0.24
N GLU A 27 -12.77 -4.56 1.05
CA GLU A 27 -12.59 -4.55 2.50
C GLU A 27 -11.14 -4.89 2.90
N PHE A 28 -10.56 -5.91 2.28
CA PHE A 28 -9.17 -6.29 2.54
C PHE A 28 -8.20 -5.20 2.09
N ILE A 29 -8.38 -4.67 0.88
CA ILE A 29 -7.51 -3.62 0.31
C ILE A 29 -7.58 -2.35 1.17
N ASP A 30 -8.78 -1.92 1.53
CA ASP A 30 -9.05 -0.77 2.39
C ASP A 30 -8.45 -0.96 3.79
N ALA A 31 -8.52 -2.18 4.35
CA ALA A 31 -7.87 -2.50 5.62
C ALA A 31 -6.34 -2.36 5.53
N GLN A 32 -5.71 -2.81 4.43
CA GLN A 32 -4.27 -2.62 4.23
C GLN A 32 -3.90 -1.14 4.08
N ILE A 33 -4.68 -0.38 3.31
CA ILE A 33 -4.48 1.07 3.15
C ILE A 33 -4.63 1.78 4.50
N SER A 34 -5.70 1.48 5.24
CA SER A 34 -5.96 2.04 6.57
C SER A 34 -4.83 1.74 7.56
N LYS A 35 -4.33 0.50 7.56
CA LYS A 35 -3.19 0.08 8.39
C LYS A 35 -1.92 0.85 8.03
N ARG A 36 -1.64 1.00 6.74
CA ARG A 36 -0.50 1.80 6.24
C ARG A 36 -0.61 3.26 6.71
N MET A 37 -1.78 3.89 6.53
CA MET A 37 -1.99 5.28 6.94
C MET A 37 -1.85 5.46 8.45
N ARG A 38 -2.35 4.51 9.25
CA ARG A 38 -2.17 4.50 10.70
C ARG A 38 -0.69 4.42 11.09
N MET A 39 0.07 3.55 10.43
CA MET A 39 1.52 3.44 10.65
C MET A 39 2.22 4.76 10.31
N ILE A 40 1.92 5.36 9.15
CA ILE A 40 2.52 6.63 8.72
C ILE A 40 2.24 7.74 9.74
N ARG A 41 0.99 7.88 10.21
CA ARG A 41 0.61 8.86 11.23
C ARG A 41 1.34 8.65 12.56
N LYS A 42 1.41 7.40 13.03
CA LYS A 42 2.15 7.05 14.26
C LYS A 42 3.63 7.38 14.13
N LEU A 43 4.24 7.04 12.98
CA LEU A 43 5.63 7.36 12.73
C LEU A 43 5.85 8.87 12.70
N ALA A 44 4.99 9.64 12.02
CA ALA A 44 5.11 11.10 11.93
C ALA A 44 5.12 11.82 13.29
N GLN A 45 4.42 11.27 14.29
CA GLN A 45 4.35 11.81 15.66
C GLN A 45 5.57 11.46 16.52
N ALA A 46 6.43 10.53 16.09
CA ALA A 46 7.61 10.15 16.83
C ALA A 46 8.72 11.23 16.74
N PRO A 47 9.60 11.39 17.75
CA PRO A 47 10.66 12.41 17.76
C PRO A 47 11.59 12.44 16.53
N ASN A 48 11.75 11.31 15.82
CA ASN A 48 12.52 11.19 14.56
C ASN A 48 11.67 10.70 13.37
N GLY A 49 10.36 10.80 13.51
CA GLY A 49 9.35 10.29 12.60
C GLY A 49 9.51 10.72 11.15
N LYS A 50 9.61 12.03 10.96
CA LYS A 50 9.79 12.65 9.64
C LYS A 50 11.03 12.10 8.92
N ARG A 51 12.18 12.05 9.59
CA ARG A 51 13.44 11.55 9.00
C ARG A 51 13.32 10.08 8.62
N LYS A 52 12.69 9.27 9.47
CA LYS A 52 12.47 7.84 9.23
C LYS A 52 11.52 7.60 8.04
N LEU A 53 10.43 8.37 7.95
CA LEU A 53 9.51 8.32 6.81
C LEU A 53 10.20 8.75 5.51
N MET A 54 11.02 9.80 5.56
CA MET A 54 11.78 10.25 4.39
C MET A 54 12.74 9.16 3.88
N SER A 55 13.46 8.50 4.80
CA SER A 55 14.34 7.38 4.45
C SER A 55 13.58 6.15 3.91
N LEU A 56 12.48 5.76 4.55
CA LEU A 56 11.70 4.57 4.14
C LEU A 56 11.04 4.71 2.76
N PHE A 57 10.66 5.93 2.39
CA PHE A 57 9.97 6.21 1.13
C PHE A 57 10.86 6.88 0.07
N GLY A 58 12.17 7.02 0.34
CA GLY A 58 13.10 7.69 -0.59
C GLY A 58 12.73 9.14 -0.87
N ILE A 59 12.09 9.81 0.07
CA ILE A 59 11.58 11.18 -0.09
C ILE A 59 12.70 12.17 0.25
N ASN A 60 13.04 13.01 -0.72
CA ASN A 60 14.12 13.99 -0.58
C ASN A 60 13.60 15.42 -0.42
N SER A 61 12.28 15.64 -0.58
CA SER A 61 11.66 16.97 -0.47
C SER A 61 10.51 17.01 0.54
N VAL A 62 10.30 18.20 1.13
CA VAL A 62 9.16 18.43 2.04
C VAL A 62 7.81 18.35 1.30
N ALA A 63 7.79 18.68 0.00
CA ALA A 63 6.59 18.59 -0.82
C ALA A 63 6.13 17.13 -1.00
N GLU A 64 7.06 16.23 -1.32
CA GLU A 64 6.78 14.79 -1.41
C GLU A 64 6.40 14.19 -0.05
N TYR A 65 7.00 14.67 1.04
CA TYR A 65 6.62 14.23 2.39
C TYR A 65 5.16 14.57 2.70
N LYS A 66 4.70 15.77 2.31
CA LYS A 66 3.30 16.19 2.51
C LYS A 66 2.31 15.31 1.73
N ARG A 67 2.71 14.76 0.58
CA ARG A 67 1.89 13.81 -0.20
C ARG A 67 1.63 12.47 0.50
N LEU A 68 2.34 12.16 1.60
CA LEU A 68 2.01 10.98 2.42
C LEU A 68 0.74 11.16 3.26
N PHE A 69 0.22 12.39 3.36
CA PHE A 69 -0.88 12.74 4.25
C PHE A 69 -2.07 13.43 3.55
N GLY A 70 -1.91 13.80 2.28
CA GLY A 70 -2.98 14.31 1.40
C GLY A 70 -3.52 13.20 0.52
#